data_AF-A0A2N1M2T5-F1
#
_entry.id   AF-A0A2N1M2T5-F1
#
_cell.length_a   1.000
_cell.length_b   1.000
_cell.length_c   1.000
_cell.angle_alpha   90.00
_cell.angle_beta   90.00
_cell.angle_gamma   90.00
#
_symmetry.space_group_name_H-M   'P 1'
#
loop_
_entity.id
_entity.type
_entity.pdbx_description
1 polymer ?
#
loop_
_entity_poly.entity_id
_entity_poly.type
_entity_poly.pdbx_seq_one_letter_code
_entity_poly.pdbx_strand_id
1 'polypeptide(L)'
;MAYEEALFPVAFTGKKKYFGIDHEKTPNFEPREPFIRGIDTVKQDVLRNAIVNHEQWDFEQFIETDAWKPDKDNKPVQRFIGRMRGKYDNKIPVLGERFSYVVTYPETTCDLHGRKLDLTKGEKMEFVDVAKELDKELDLYHYFEKTIVGLCARFIMYDKRHEPSSSDKIMQIRDPDEKYKEVDDHAQRKAKSWLERFVKENIIVNVITYEMMESHRTAYKRTYGSAVKKAQEMLRQKAGCLYEIFHGEWLNYEVFMASNPIDILWERFMKCARKLKKDKNLSVDDEVKEKIKSDFARYPSELTKCTEEYDLFFTNWSIICAIKSIWGPAQQKPGLGPIT
;
A
#
# COMPACT_ATOMS: atom_id res chain seq x y z
N MET A 1 44.78 -1.52 31.08
CA MET A 1 44.06 -0.36 30.54
C MET A 1 44.96 0.29 29.51
N ALA A 2 44.50 0.41 28.28
CA ALA A 2 45.22 1.14 27.23
C ALA A 2 44.46 2.44 26.96
N TYR A 3 45.20 3.49 26.61
CA TYR A 3 44.61 4.74 26.14
C TYR A 3 44.27 4.59 24.66
N GLU A 4 43.04 4.97 24.29
CA GLU A 4 42.54 4.89 22.91
C GLU A 4 42.40 6.30 22.33
N GLU A 5 41.61 7.16 22.97
CA GLU A 5 41.28 8.50 22.47
C GLU A 5 40.84 9.45 23.60
N ALA A 6 40.86 10.76 23.33
CA ALA A 6 40.24 11.80 24.14
C ALA A 6 39.28 12.64 23.29
N LEU A 7 38.10 12.98 23.84
CA LEU A 7 37.12 13.82 23.13
C LEU A 7 37.15 15.25 23.64
N PHE A 8 37.47 16.24 22.78
CA PHE A 8 37.52 17.65 23.17
C PHE A 8 37.36 18.64 22.00
N PRO A 9 36.49 19.67 22.07
CA PRO A 9 35.37 19.79 22.98
C PRO A 9 34.42 18.58 22.86
N VAL A 10 33.76 18.26 23.97
CA VAL A 10 32.77 17.18 24.05
C VAL A 10 31.49 17.71 24.68
N ALA A 11 30.35 17.36 24.10
CA ALA A 11 29.03 17.69 24.57
C ALA A 11 28.32 16.40 24.98
N PHE A 12 28.06 16.25 26.28
CA PHE A 12 27.28 15.15 26.83
C PHE A 12 25.81 15.53 26.86
N THR A 13 25.00 14.84 26.08
CA THR A 13 23.56 15.11 25.95
C THR A 13 22.70 14.12 26.75
N GLY A 14 23.28 13.02 27.22
CA GLY A 14 22.61 12.03 28.07
C GLY A 14 23.48 10.81 28.38
N LYS A 15 22.94 9.84 29.13
CA LYS A 15 23.67 8.60 29.44
C LYS A 15 23.99 7.85 28.14
N LYS A 16 25.29 7.67 27.85
CA LYS A 16 25.81 7.12 26.57
C LYS A 16 25.44 7.93 25.32
N LYS A 17 24.99 9.18 25.48
CA LYS A 17 24.70 10.11 24.39
C LYS A 17 25.65 11.30 24.47
N TYR A 18 26.58 11.40 23.54
CA TYR A 18 27.56 12.47 23.51
C TYR A 18 28.16 12.61 22.13
N PHE A 19 28.69 13.79 21.83
CA PHE A 19 29.47 14.02 20.62
C PHE A 19 30.65 14.91 20.93
N GLY A 20 31.72 14.78 20.17
CA GLY A 20 32.93 15.57 20.36
C GLY A 20 33.92 15.35 19.24
N ILE A 21 35.04 16.04 19.31
CA ILE A 21 36.15 15.84 18.38
C ILE A 21 37.11 14.84 19.01
N ASP A 22 37.45 13.79 18.28
CA ASP A 22 38.37 12.75 18.69
C ASP A 22 39.83 13.19 18.52
N HIS A 23 40.58 12.99 19.60
CA HIS A 23 42.02 13.17 19.66
C HIS A 23 42.63 11.82 20.01
N GLU A 24 43.24 11.19 19.02
CA GLU A 24 43.95 9.92 19.24
C GLU A 24 45.33 10.19 19.86
N LYS A 25 46.36 10.37 19.04
CA LYS A 25 47.75 10.56 19.51
C LYS A 25 48.17 12.03 19.53
N THR A 26 47.59 12.83 18.66
CA THR A 26 47.92 14.25 18.49
C THR A 26 46.65 15.09 18.52
N PRO A 27 46.71 16.35 19.00
CA PRO A 27 45.58 17.24 18.96
C PRO A 27 45.05 17.45 17.52
N ASN A 28 43.81 17.04 17.27
CA ASN A 28 43.08 17.29 16.03
C ASN A 28 42.44 18.70 16.06
N PHE A 29 43.03 19.66 15.36
CA PHE A 29 42.51 21.03 15.24
C PHE A 29 41.72 21.27 13.93
N GLU A 30 41.73 20.30 13.02
CA GLU A 30 41.02 20.35 11.73
C GLU A 30 40.13 19.11 11.54
N PRO A 31 39.12 18.93 12.40
CA PRO A 31 38.25 17.76 12.34
C PRO A 31 37.41 17.79 11.06
N ARG A 32 37.35 16.66 10.35
CA ARG A 32 36.47 16.50 9.18
C ARG A 32 35.01 16.28 9.58
N GLU A 33 34.78 15.41 10.57
CA GLU A 33 33.45 15.15 11.14
C GLU A 33 33.56 14.86 12.65
N PRO A 34 32.58 15.26 13.48
CA PRO A 34 32.59 14.99 14.91
C PRO A 34 32.23 13.54 15.22
N PHE A 35 32.86 12.96 16.23
CA PHE A 35 32.47 11.70 16.84
C PHE A 35 31.08 11.85 17.48
N ILE A 36 30.12 11.00 17.12
CA ILE A 36 28.75 11.05 17.64
C ILE A 36 28.37 9.69 18.22
N ARG A 37 27.97 9.70 19.50
CA ARG A 37 27.36 8.58 20.21
C ARG A 37 25.94 8.96 20.61
N GLY A 38 24.94 8.23 20.12
CA GLY A 38 23.58 8.30 20.65
C GLY A 38 22.78 9.58 20.37
N ILE A 39 23.07 10.32 19.29
CA ILE A 39 22.28 11.51 18.88
C ILE A 39 21.30 11.11 17.78
N ASP A 40 20.01 11.28 18.07
CA ASP A 40 18.90 10.73 17.31
C ASP A 40 18.51 11.60 16.09
N THR A 41 18.77 12.92 16.13
CA THR A 41 18.48 13.87 15.05
C THR A 41 19.27 13.61 13.78
N VAL A 42 20.58 13.31 13.88
CA VAL A 42 21.41 12.96 12.73
C VAL A 42 20.89 11.69 12.04
N LYS A 43 20.35 10.74 12.81
CA LYS A 43 19.78 9.50 12.27
C LYS A 43 18.45 9.75 11.56
N GLN A 44 17.63 10.70 12.01
CA GLN A 44 16.36 11.04 11.37
C GLN A 44 16.56 11.70 10.01
N ASP A 45 17.48 12.65 9.88
CA ASP A 45 17.75 13.31 8.60
C ASP A 45 18.45 12.37 7.61
N VAL A 46 19.38 11.54 8.08
CA VAL A 46 19.99 10.49 7.25
C VAL A 46 18.93 9.49 6.78
N LEU A 47 18.03 9.06 7.66
CA LEU A 47 16.94 8.16 7.30
C LEU A 47 15.94 8.83 6.34
N ARG A 48 15.61 10.11 6.57
CA ARG A 48 14.77 10.90 5.66
C ARG A 48 15.38 10.98 4.27
N ASN A 49 16.67 11.33 4.18
CA ASN A 49 17.38 11.42 2.91
C ASN A 49 17.43 10.06 2.20
N ALA A 50 17.71 8.98 2.94
CA ALA A 50 17.66 7.62 2.43
C ALA A 50 16.28 7.22 1.88
N ILE A 51 15.19 7.72 2.48
CA ILE A 51 13.82 7.42 2.03
C ILE A 51 13.43 8.28 0.83
N VAL A 52 13.77 9.57 0.83
CA VAL A 52 13.34 10.54 -0.19
C VAL A 52 14.18 10.45 -1.45
N ASN A 53 15.48 10.16 -1.32
CA ASN A 53 16.40 10.06 -2.45
C ASN A 53 16.40 8.63 -3.02
N HIS A 54 15.36 8.29 -3.77
CA HIS A 54 15.22 6.96 -4.39
C HIS A 54 16.36 6.64 -5.38
N GLU A 55 16.95 7.66 -6.01
CA GLU A 55 18.06 7.51 -6.98
C GLU A 55 19.36 7.01 -6.34
N GLN A 56 19.47 7.08 -5.00
CA GLN A 56 20.63 6.56 -4.29
C GLN A 56 20.67 5.02 -4.28
N TRP A 57 19.53 4.36 -4.46
CA TRP A 57 19.42 2.92 -4.32
C TRP A 57 19.47 2.22 -5.67
N ASP A 58 20.26 1.16 -5.74
CA ASP A 58 20.36 0.32 -6.92
C ASP A 58 19.34 -0.83 -6.84
N PHE A 59 18.75 -1.21 -7.98
CA PHE A 59 17.68 -2.21 -8.03
C PHE A 59 18.17 -3.56 -7.44
N GLU A 60 19.42 -3.90 -7.72
CA GLU A 60 20.12 -5.10 -7.29
C GLU A 60 20.16 -5.26 -5.77
N GLN A 61 20.13 -4.15 -5.02
CA GLN A 61 20.14 -4.17 -3.55
C GLN A 61 18.83 -4.70 -2.95
N PHE A 62 17.75 -4.76 -3.73
CA PHE A 62 16.42 -5.20 -3.30
C PHE A 62 16.07 -6.63 -3.73
N ILE A 63 17.00 -7.33 -4.39
CA ILE A 63 16.78 -8.71 -4.84
C ILE A 63 16.76 -9.64 -3.62
N GLU A 64 15.61 -10.27 -3.39
CA GLU A 64 15.45 -11.35 -2.42
C GLU A 64 15.49 -12.71 -3.12
N THR A 65 15.76 -13.77 -2.35
CA THR A 65 15.77 -15.14 -2.86
C THR A 65 14.93 -16.06 -1.98
N ASP A 66 14.16 -16.96 -2.59
CA ASP A 66 13.41 -18.01 -1.89
C ASP A 66 13.46 -19.31 -2.71
N ALA A 67 13.06 -20.43 -2.10
CA ALA A 67 13.06 -21.75 -2.72
C ALA A 67 11.64 -22.23 -3.05
N TRP A 68 11.43 -22.76 -4.25
CA TRP A 68 10.12 -23.29 -4.63
C TRP A 68 9.90 -24.69 -4.06
N LYS A 69 9.08 -24.79 -3.01
CA LYS A 69 8.74 -26.06 -2.36
C LYS A 69 7.22 -26.16 -2.14
N PRO A 70 6.45 -26.76 -3.07
CA PRO A 70 4.99 -26.81 -2.97
C PRO A 70 4.51 -27.59 -1.75
N ASP A 71 5.29 -28.57 -1.28
CA ASP A 71 4.97 -29.37 -0.10
C ASP A 71 5.09 -28.61 1.24
N LYS A 72 5.64 -27.39 1.22
CA LYS A 72 5.76 -26.52 2.39
C LYS A 72 4.70 -25.43 2.34
N ASP A 73 4.13 -25.08 3.50
CA ASP A 73 3.11 -24.03 3.64
C ASP A 73 3.73 -22.60 3.55
N ASN A 74 4.43 -22.31 2.46
CA ASN A 74 4.90 -20.96 2.13
C ASN A 74 3.83 -20.25 1.29
N LYS A 75 2.77 -19.77 1.95
CA LYS A 75 1.62 -19.11 1.28
C LYS A 75 2.03 -17.97 0.34
N PRO A 76 2.97 -17.07 0.69
CA PRO A 76 3.46 -16.05 -0.23
C PRO A 76 4.00 -16.62 -1.55
N VAL A 77 4.92 -17.58 -1.47
CA VAL A 77 5.54 -18.18 -2.67
C VAL A 77 4.51 -18.98 -3.47
N GLN A 78 3.63 -19.73 -2.81
CA GLN A 78 2.57 -20.46 -3.50
C GLN A 78 1.63 -19.54 -4.28
N ARG A 79 1.22 -18.42 -3.70
CA ARG A 79 0.40 -17.40 -4.39
C ARG A 79 1.16 -16.75 -5.55
N PHE A 80 2.42 -16.39 -5.31
CA PHE A 80 3.29 -15.83 -6.34
C PHE A 80 3.40 -16.77 -7.54
N ILE A 81 3.82 -18.02 -7.34
CA ILE A 81 3.95 -19.01 -8.41
C ILE A 81 2.59 -19.31 -9.05
N GLY A 82 1.51 -19.38 -8.26
CA GLY A 82 0.15 -19.55 -8.76
C GLY A 82 -0.27 -18.43 -9.73
N ARG A 83 0.14 -17.18 -9.46
CA ARG A 83 -0.11 -16.02 -10.33
C ARG A 83 0.79 -16.01 -11.56
N MET A 84 2.03 -16.45 -11.43
CA MET A 84 2.99 -16.49 -12.53
C MET A 84 2.69 -17.61 -13.53
N ARG A 85 2.03 -18.69 -13.09
CA ARG A 85 1.54 -19.77 -13.94
C ARG A 85 0.59 -19.23 -15.02
N GLY A 86 0.74 -19.76 -16.23
CA GLY A 86 0.02 -19.35 -17.43
C GLY A 86 0.70 -18.19 -18.17
N LYS A 87 1.19 -17.15 -17.48
CA LYS A 87 1.83 -15.98 -18.13
C LYS A 87 3.33 -16.15 -18.31
N TYR A 88 4.01 -16.77 -17.36
CA TYR A 88 5.48 -16.93 -17.35
C TYR A 88 5.88 -18.37 -17.02
N ASP A 89 5.22 -19.35 -17.65
CA ASP A 89 5.46 -20.77 -17.38
C ASP A 89 6.92 -21.21 -17.59
N ASN A 90 7.62 -20.56 -18.52
CA ASN A 90 9.04 -20.77 -18.79
C ASN A 90 9.99 -20.22 -17.70
N LYS A 91 9.52 -19.31 -16.83
CA LYS A 91 10.30 -18.73 -15.73
C LYS A 91 10.01 -19.42 -14.39
N ILE A 92 9.14 -20.43 -14.36
CA ILE A 92 8.82 -21.15 -13.11
C ILE A 92 10.03 -22.00 -12.70
N PRO A 93 10.55 -21.81 -11.47
CA PRO A 93 11.68 -22.59 -10.98
C PRO A 93 11.33 -24.07 -10.81
N VAL A 94 12.34 -24.93 -10.96
CA VAL A 94 12.20 -26.36 -10.70
C VAL A 94 11.91 -26.59 -9.21
N LEU A 95 11.28 -27.71 -8.88
CA LEU A 95 11.01 -28.09 -7.48
C LEU A 95 12.32 -28.12 -6.68
N GLY A 96 12.35 -27.37 -5.58
CA GLY A 96 13.49 -27.24 -4.68
C GLY A 96 14.50 -26.16 -5.08
N GLU A 97 14.42 -25.62 -6.30
CA GLU A 97 15.32 -24.59 -6.80
C GLU A 97 15.07 -23.23 -6.15
N ARG A 98 16.14 -22.46 -5.97
CA ARG A 98 16.07 -21.07 -5.50
C ARG A 98 15.83 -20.14 -6.67
N PHE A 99 14.93 -19.19 -6.51
CA PHE A 99 14.66 -18.14 -7.48
C PHE A 99 14.84 -16.77 -6.85
N SER A 100 15.16 -15.79 -7.69
CA SER A 100 15.31 -14.40 -7.30
C SER A 100 14.03 -13.62 -7.62
N TYR A 101 13.63 -12.73 -6.71
CA TYR A 101 12.45 -11.89 -6.89
C TYR A 101 12.64 -10.54 -6.22
N VAL A 102 11.79 -9.59 -6.59
CA VAL A 102 11.63 -8.31 -5.91
C VAL A 102 10.18 -8.13 -5.47
N VAL A 103 9.93 -7.21 -4.54
CA VAL A 103 8.58 -6.83 -4.12
C VAL A 103 8.27 -5.48 -4.73
N THR A 104 7.27 -5.43 -5.60
CA THR A 104 6.90 -4.24 -6.34
C THR A 104 5.72 -3.53 -5.71
N TYR A 105 5.63 -2.23 -5.92
CA TYR A 105 4.46 -1.46 -5.57
C TYR A 105 3.28 -1.90 -6.44
N PRO A 106 2.10 -2.19 -5.85
CA PRO A 106 0.97 -2.64 -6.63
C PRO A 106 0.39 -1.51 -7.48
N GLU A 107 0.01 -1.81 -8.72
CA GLU A 107 -0.63 -0.84 -9.62
C GLU A 107 -1.96 -0.32 -9.05
N THR A 108 -2.66 -1.16 -8.28
CA THR A 108 -3.93 -0.82 -7.67
C THR A 108 -3.87 -1.06 -6.16
N THR A 109 -4.10 0.00 -5.38
CA THR A 109 -4.03 -0.02 -3.91
C THR A 109 -5.40 -0.01 -3.25
N CYS A 110 -6.44 0.38 -3.99
CA CYS A 110 -7.82 0.43 -3.53
C CYS A 110 -8.74 -0.30 -4.50
N ASP A 111 -9.82 -0.89 -3.97
CA ASP A 111 -10.89 -1.42 -4.80
C ASP A 111 -11.79 -0.29 -5.36
N LEU A 112 -12.78 -0.69 -6.17
CA LEU A 112 -13.80 0.21 -6.73
C LEU A 112 -14.75 0.82 -5.67
N HIS A 113 -14.52 0.58 -4.38
CA HIS A 113 -15.22 1.22 -3.27
C HIS A 113 -14.31 2.19 -2.50
N GLY A 114 -13.04 2.31 -2.88
CA GLY A 114 -12.03 3.05 -2.13
C GLY A 114 -11.62 2.33 -0.84
N ARG A 115 -11.92 1.04 -0.69
CA ARG A 115 -11.37 0.21 0.40
C ARG A 115 -9.95 -0.17 0.02
N LYS A 116 -9.08 -0.24 1.02
CA LYS A 116 -7.68 -0.58 0.79
C LYS A 116 -7.62 -2.07 0.46
N LEU A 117 -6.90 -2.42 -0.59
CA LEU A 117 -6.60 -3.81 -0.89
C LEU A 117 -5.52 -4.29 0.08
N ASP A 118 -5.84 -5.28 0.91
CA ASP A 118 -4.86 -5.93 1.77
C ASP A 118 -4.06 -6.97 0.97
N LEU A 119 -3.25 -6.45 0.03
CA LEU A 119 -2.40 -7.27 -0.83
C LEU A 119 -1.31 -7.95 0.00
N THR A 120 -1.22 -9.25 -0.22
CA THR A 120 -0.25 -10.11 0.45
C THR A 120 1.10 -10.04 -0.25
N LYS A 121 2.19 -10.41 0.45
CA LYS A 121 3.55 -10.38 -0.12
C LYS A 121 3.60 -11.12 -1.47
N GLY A 122 2.99 -12.30 -1.58
CA GLY A 122 2.98 -13.10 -2.80
C GLY A 122 2.32 -12.42 -4.01
N GLU A 123 1.35 -11.54 -3.78
CA GLU A 123 0.69 -10.77 -4.84
C GLU A 123 1.55 -9.59 -5.33
N LYS A 124 2.48 -9.12 -4.49
CA LYS A 124 3.44 -8.04 -4.81
C LYS A 124 4.80 -8.55 -5.30
N MET A 125 5.08 -9.84 -5.18
CA MET A 125 6.35 -10.43 -5.63
C MET A 125 6.41 -10.47 -7.16
N GLU A 126 7.52 -10.07 -7.76
CA GLU A 126 7.77 -10.17 -9.21
C GLU A 126 9.13 -10.81 -9.48
N PHE A 127 9.25 -11.55 -10.58
CA PHE A 127 10.56 -12.03 -11.03
C PHE A 127 11.44 -10.84 -11.39
N VAL A 128 12.73 -10.90 -11.07
CA VAL A 128 13.70 -9.81 -11.32
C VAL A 128 13.65 -9.32 -12.76
N ASP A 129 13.71 -10.25 -13.72
CA ASP A 129 13.71 -9.91 -15.14
C ASP A 129 12.39 -9.26 -15.57
N VAL A 130 11.25 -9.76 -15.06
CA VAL A 130 9.92 -9.24 -15.38
C VAL A 130 9.73 -7.84 -14.80
N ALA A 131 10.21 -7.60 -13.59
CA ALA A 131 10.17 -6.28 -12.97
C ALA A 131 11.01 -5.27 -13.75
N LYS A 132 12.19 -5.67 -14.25
CA LYS A 132 13.04 -4.83 -15.10
C LYS A 132 12.43 -4.57 -16.48
N GLU A 133 11.92 -5.62 -17.14
CA GLU A 133 11.26 -5.53 -18.45
C GLU A 133 10.05 -4.59 -18.43
N LEU A 134 9.28 -4.60 -17.33
CA LEU A 134 8.06 -3.81 -17.16
C LEU A 134 8.27 -2.50 -16.38
N ASP A 135 9.53 -2.15 -16.06
CA ASP A 135 9.91 -0.97 -15.27
C ASP A 135 9.05 -0.79 -14.00
N LYS A 136 8.91 -1.88 -13.24
CA LYS A 136 8.05 -1.90 -12.06
C LYS A 136 8.72 -1.19 -10.89
N GLU A 137 8.02 -0.21 -10.33
CA GLU A 137 8.44 0.48 -9.11
C GLU A 137 8.46 -0.49 -7.91
N LEU A 138 9.49 -0.37 -7.07
CA LEU A 138 9.66 -1.22 -5.89
C LEU A 138 8.77 -0.76 -4.73
N ASP A 139 8.26 -1.71 -3.93
CA ASP A 139 7.57 -1.39 -2.68
C ASP A 139 8.62 -1.09 -1.61
N LEU A 140 9.20 0.11 -1.65
CA LEU A 140 10.25 0.52 -0.71
C LEU A 140 9.80 0.41 0.75
N TYR A 141 8.52 0.65 1.02
CA TYR A 141 7.97 0.49 2.37
C TYR A 141 8.18 -0.93 2.89
N HIS A 142 8.00 -1.95 2.05
CA HIS A 142 8.26 -3.36 2.40
C HIS A 142 9.69 -3.58 2.92
N TYR A 143 10.66 -3.01 2.22
CA TYR A 143 12.08 -3.20 2.50
C TYR A 143 12.53 -2.39 3.73
N PHE A 144 12.05 -1.14 3.83
CA PHE A 144 12.34 -0.29 4.99
C PHE A 144 11.70 -0.83 6.27
N GLU A 145 10.44 -1.26 6.23
CA GLU A 145 9.69 -1.75 7.40
C GLU A 145 10.35 -2.98 8.04
N LYS A 146 10.82 -3.93 7.22
CA LYS A 146 11.36 -5.20 7.73
C LYS A 146 12.74 -5.08 8.33
N THR A 147 13.65 -4.42 7.62
CA THR A 147 15.07 -4.46 7.96
C THR A 147 15.50 -3.17 8.65
N ILE A 148 15.15 -2.02 8.09
CA ILE A 148 15.71 -0.73 8.52
C ILE A 148 15.02 -0.23 9.78
N VAL A 149 13.68 -0.28 9.84
CA VAL A 149 12.91 0.18 11.00
C VAL A 149 13.30 -0.55 12.28
N GLY A 150 13.48 -1.88 12.23
CA GLY A 150 13.87 -2.67 13.40
C GLY A 150 15.27 -2.33 13.92
N LEU A 151 16.23 -2.13 13.02
CA LEU A 151 17.59 -1.73 13.35
C LEU A 151 17.64 -0.29 13.88
N CYS A 152 16.96 0.64 13.21
CA CYS A 152 16.86 2.05 13.59
C CYS A 152 16.13 2.26 14.92
N ALA A 153 15.14 1.44 15.26
CA ALA A 153 14.40 1.57 16.52
C ALA A 153 15.33 1.47 17.74
N ARG A 154 16.30 0.56 17.73
CA ARG A 154 17.29 0.40 18.82
C ARG A 154 18.15 1.63 19.03
N PHE A 155 18.33 2.42 17.97
CA PHE A 155 19.17 3.60 18.02
C PHE A 155 18.45 4.79 18.64
N ILE A 156 17.14 4.91 18.44
CA ILE A 156 16.34 6.08 18.87
C ILE A 156 15.49 5.83 20.13
N MET A 157 15.35 4.57 20.56
CA MET A 157 14.45 4.20 21.67
C MET A 157 14.74 4.89 23.00
N TYR A 158 15.96 5.41 23.18
CA TYR A 158 16.35 6.16 24.37
C TYR A 158 15.88 7.62 24.35
N ASP A 159 15.07 8.05 23.38
CA ASP A 159 14.40 9.34 23.41
C ASP A 159 13.29 9.33 24.47
N LYS A 160 13.18 10.43 25.23
CA LYS A 160 12.17 10.62 26.27
C LYS A 160 10.74 10.42 25.77
N ARG A 161 10.48 10.65 24.48
CA ARG A 161 9.17 10.45 23.83
C ARG A 161 8.75 8.97 23.75
N HIS A 162 9.69 8.04 23.89
CA HIS A 162 9.44 6.60 23.84
C HIS A 162 9.44 5.94 25.22
N GLU A 163 9.85 6.65 26.27
CA GLU A 163 9.78 6.18 27.64
C GLU A 163 8.33 5.90 28.07
N PRO A 164 8.08 4.87 28.90
CA PRO A 164 6.77 4.63 29.46
C PRO A 164 6.37 5.78 30.41
N SER A 165 5.08 6.08 30.46
CA SER A 165 4.53 7.09 31.36
C SER A 165 4.65 6.64 32.81
N SER A 166 4.72 7.58 33.74
CA SER A 166 4.77 7.29 35.18
C SER A 166 3.55 6.50 35.69
N SER A 167 2.42 6.61 35.00
CA SER A 167 1.18 5.88 35.28
C SER A 167 1.13 4.45 34.71
N ASP A 168 2.08 4.06 33.87
CA ASP A 168 2.02 2.77 33.18
C ASP A 168 2.22 1.62 34.15
N LYS A 169 1.52 0.51 33.91
CA LYS A 169 1.63 -0.72 34.73
C LYS A 169 3.07 -1.23 34.84
N ILE A 170 3.88 -0.97 33.81
CA ILE A 170 5.32 -1.28 33.75
C ILE A 170 6.09 -0.62 34.90
N MET A 171 5.68 0.59 35.32
CA MET A 171 6.35 1.31 36.41
C MET A 171 6.09 0.71 37.79
N GLN A 172 5.03 -0.09 37.94
CA GLN A 172 4.62 -0.73 39.18
C GLN A 172 5.30 -2.09 39.42
N ILE A 173 6.09 -2.58 38.46
CA ILE A 173 6.86 -3.82 38.60
C ILE A 173 7.89 -3.65 39.73
N ARG A 174 7.90 -4.61 40.66
CA ARG A 174 8.76 -4.59 41.86
C ARG A 174 10.16 -5.11 41.57
N ASP A 175 10.27 -6.15 40.74
CA ASP A 175 11.54 -6.73 40.35
C ASP A 175 12.30 -5.76 39.42
N PRO A 176 13.51 -5.29 39.80
CA PRO A 176 14.23 -4.30 39.02
C PRO A 176 14.65 -4.79 37.63
N ASP A 177 15.00 -6.07 37.50
CA ASP A 177 15.51 -6.65 36.24
C ASP A 177 14.38 -6.88 35.24
N GLU A 178 13.24 -7.38 35.72
CA GLU A 178 12.00 -7.51 34.94
C GLU A 178 11.48 -6.14 34.52
N LYS A 179 11.49 -5.17 35.44
CA LYS A 179 11.12 -3.78 35.13
C LYS A 179 12.00 -3.20 34.03
N TYR A 180 13.32 -3.42 34.10
CA TYR A 180 14.24 -2.91 33.09
C TYR A 180 13.95 -3.49 31.70
N LYS A 181 13.72 -4.81 31.61
CA LYS A 181 13.38 -5.48 30.35
C LYS A 181 12.09 -4.94 29.75
N GLU A 182 11.03 -4.82 30.56
CA GLU A 182 9.73 -4.33 30.09
C GLU A 182 9.78 -2.85 29.63
N VAL A 183 10.58 -2.01 30.31
CA VAL A 183 10.81 -0.61 29.90
C VAL A 183 11.56 -0.54 28.57
N ASP A 184 12.60 -1.35 28.38
CA ASP A 184 13.39 -1.41 27.15
C ASP A 184 12.52 -1.90 25.98
N ASP A 185 11.78 -2.99 26.17
CA ASP A 185 10.85 -3.55 25.18
C ASP A 185 9.72 -2.57 24.83
N HIS A 186 9.20 -1.82 25.81
CA HIS A 186 8.23 -0.76 25.56
C HIS A 186 8.82 0.35 24.70
N ALA A 187 9.99 0.87 25.08
CA ALA A 187 10.66 1.95 24.37
C ALA A 187 11.00 1.55 22.94
N GLN A 188 11.51 0.34 22.73
CA GLN A 188 11.81 -0.19 21.41
C GLN A 188 10.54 -0.33 20.55
N ARG A 189 9.43 -0.82 21.10
CA ARG A 189 8.15 -0.91 20.39
C ARG A 189 7.62 0.48 20.00
N LYS A 190 7.70 1.46 20.91
CA LYS A 190 7.29 2.85 20.62
C LYS A 190 8.14 3.49 19.54
N ALA A 191 9.46 3.32 19.60
CA ALA A 191 10.39 3.77 18.57
C ALA A 191 10.08 3.13 17.21
N LYS A 192 9.82 1.82 17.20
CA LYS A 192 9.44 1.08 15.99
C LYS A 192 8.17 1.65 15.36
N SER A 193 7.08 1.78 16.13
CA SER A 193 5.81 2.32 15.63
C SER A 193 5.93 3.77 15.16
N TRP A 194 6.78 4.57 15.80
CA TRP A 194 7.07 5.93 15.34
C TRP A 194 7.82 5.93 14.01
N LEU A 195 8.85 5.09 13.85
CA LEU A 195 9.58 4.94 12.60
C LEU A 195 8.70 4.39 11.46
N GLU A 196 7.83 3.41 11.73
CA GLU A 196 6.88 2.90 10.75
C GLU A 196 5.99 4.02 10.21
N ARG A 197 5.54 4.93 11.08
CA ARG A 197 4.76 6.11 10.67
C ARG A 197 5.62 7.10 9.90
N PHE A 198 6.81 7.42 10.40
CA PHE A 198 7.74 8.33 9.75
C PHE A 198 8.07 7.86 8.32
N VAL A 199 8.37 6.57 8.13
CA VAL A 199 8.64 6.00 6.80
C VAL A 199 7.40 6.12 5.90
N LYS A 200 6.20 5.79 6.39
CA LYS A 200 4.95 5.93 5.60
C LYS A 200 4.72 7.35 5.11
N GLU A 201 4.94 8.34 5.97
CA GLU A 201 4.69 9.75 5.67
C GLU A 201 5.71 10.32 4.67
N ASN A 202 6.93 9.78 4.65
CA ASN A 202 8.02 10.31 3.82
C ASN A 202 8.27 9.53 2.53
N ILE A 203 7.74 8.31 2.37
CA ILE A 203 7.78 7.61 1.09
C ILE A 203 6.85 8.32 0.11
N ILE A 204 7.42 8.74 -1.02
CA ILE A 204 6.69 9.25 -2.16
C ILE A 204 6.67 8.13 -3.20
N VAL A 205 5.49 7.62 -3.52
CA VAL A 205 5.35 6.62 -4.59
C VAL A 205 4.67 7.31 -5.77
N ASN A 206 5.28 7.26 -6.96
CA ASN A 206 4.72 7.91 -8.15
C ASN A 206 4.36 9.40 -7.99
N VAL A 207 5.12 10.18 -7.19
CA VAL A 207 4.83 11.61 -6.87
C VAL A 207 3.63 11.80 -5.92
N ILE A 208 3.04 10.72 -5.41
CA ILE A 208 1.88 10.77 -4.50
C ILE A 208 2.37 10.46 -3.09
N THR A 209 2.10 11.38 -2.15
CA THR A 209 2.36 11.17 -0.73
C THR A 209 1.28 10.28 -0.09
N TYR A 210 1.59 9.69 1.05
CA TYR A 210 0.60 8.94 1.84
C TYR A 210 -0.66 9.77 2.16
N GLU A 211 -0.51 11.06 2.48
CA GLU A 211 -1.64 11.95 2.76
C GLU A 211 -2.51 12.17 1.53
N MET A 212 -1.90 12.32 0.35
CA MET A 212 -2.62 12.42 -0.92
C MET A 212 -3.38 11.12 -1.20
N MET A 213 -2.76 9.95 -1.00
CA MET A 213 -3.44 8.65 -1.15
C MET A 213 -4.67 8.54 -0.24
N GLU A 214 -4.56 8.89 1.04
CA GLU A 214 -5.70 8.80 1.98
C GLU A 214 -6.79 9.83 1.67
N SER A 215 -6.41 11.01 1.18
CA SER A 215 -7.33 12.04 0.71
C SER A 215 -8.10 11.57 -0.53
N HIS A 216 -7.40 11.01 -1.51
CA HIS A 216 -8.01 10.42 -2.70
C HIS A 216 -8.94 9.28 -2.33
N ARG A 217 -8.53 8.41 -1.41
CA ARG A 217 -9.36 7.33 -0.88
C ARG A 217 -10.65 7.84 -0.25
N THR A 218 -10.56 8.91 0.54
CA THR A 218 -11.72 9.54 1.17
C THR A 218 -12.65 10.17 0.13
N ALA A 219 -12.08 10.85 -0.87
CA ALA A 219 -12.84 11.39 -2.00
C ALA A 219 -13.55 10.27 -2.76
N TYR A 220 -12.84 9.19 -3.07
CA TYR A 220 -13.36 8.02 -3.77
C TYR A 220 -14.57 7.42 -3.04
N LYS A 221 -14.44 7.16 -1.73
CA LYS A 221 -15.56 6.64 -0.90
C LYS A 221 -16.78 7.56 -0.92
N ARG A 222 -16.56 8.87 -0.85
CA ARG A 222 -17.65 9.87 -0.90
C ARG A 222 -18.34 9.88 -2.25
N THR A 223 -17.56 9.90 -3.34
CA THR A 223 -18.07 9.88 -4.70
C THR A 223 -18.86 8.60 -4.97
N TYR A 224 -18.29 7.43 -4.63
CA TYR A 224 -18.98 6.14 -4.73
C TYR A 224 -20.30 6.14 -3.94
N GLY A 225 -20.28 6.60 -2.69
CA GLY A 225 -21.48 6.67 -1.85
C GLY A 225 -22.54 7.62 -2.41
N SER A 226 -22.12 8.74 -3.03
CA SER A 226 -23.01 9.67 -3.73
C SER A 226 -23.63 9.02 -4.98
N ALA A 227 -22.84 8.24 -5.74
CA ALA A 227 -23.30 7.50 -6.91
C ALA A 227 -24.42 6.54 -6.56
N VAL A 228 -24.19 5.72 -5.53
CA VAL A 228 -25.18 4.74 -5.07
C VAL A 228 -26.46 5.44 -4.64
N LYS A 229 -26.37 6.57 -3.91
CA LYS A 229 -27.55 7.35 -3.50
C LYS A 229 -28.31 7.94 -4.69
N LYS A 230 -27.63 8.52 -5.67
CA LYS A 230 -28.25 9.10 -6.87
C LYS A 230 -28.96 8.01 -7.70
N ALA A 231 -28.31 6.87 -7.89
CA ALA A 231 -28.89 5.71 -8.57
C ALA A 231 -30.13 5.17 -7.83
N GLN A 232 -30.06 5.08 -6.49
CA GLN A 232 -31.18 4.70 -5.63
C GLN A 232 -32.35 5.68 -5.76
N GLU A 233 -32.09 6.99 -5.78
CA GLU A 233 -33.12 8.01 -5.94
C GLU A 233 -33.81 7.93 -7.32
N MET A 234 -33.03 7.78 -8.39
CA MET A 234 -33.58 7.63 -9.75
C MET A 234 -34.44 6.38 -9.88
N LEU A 235 -34.00 5.26 -9.30
CA LEU A 235 -34.80 4.04 -9.24
C LEU A 235 -36.06 4.21 -8.41
N ARG A 236 -36.00 4.92 -7.27
CA ARG A 236 -37.19 5.22 -6.47
C ARG A 236 -38.21 6.04 -7.24
N GLN A 237 -37.78 7.07 -7.95
CA GLN A 237 -38.65 7.93 -8.76
C GLN A 237 -39.33 7.15 -9.89
N LYS A 238 -38.62 6.21 -10.53
CA LYS A 238 -39.11 5.47 -11.71
C LYS A 238 -39.84 4.16 -11.37
N ALA A 239 -39.38 3.40 -10.37
CA ALA A 239 -39.98 2.11 -9.96
C ALA A 239 -41.06 2.25 -8.88
N GLY A 240 -41.21 3.43 -8.27
CA GLY A 240 -42.26 3.70 -7.28
C GLY A 240 -42.22 2.73 -6.10
N CYS A 241 -43.36 2.16 -5.73
CA CYS A 241 -43.50 1.28 -4.56
C CYS A 241 -42.66 -0.01 -4.64
N LEU A 242 -42.30 -0.46 -5.86
CA LEU A 242 -41.42 -1.62 -6.02
C LEU A 242 -40.06 -1.35 -5.36
N TYR A 243 -39.58 -0.11 -5.37
CA TYR A 243 -38.32 0.30 -4.74
C TYR A 243 -38.25 -0.03 -3.22
N GLU A 244 -39.39 -0.09 -2.52
CA GLU A 244 -39.38 -0.43 -1.09
C GLU A 244 -39.12 -1.93 -0.83
N ILE A 245 -39.50 -2.81 -1.76
CA ILE A 245 -39.09 -4.24 -1.77
C ILE A 245 -37.57 -4.36 -1.97
N PHE A 246 -37.01 -3.33 -2.57
CA PHE A 246 -35.67 -3.14 -3.07
C PHE A 246 -34.82 -2.23 -2.15
N HIS A 247 -35.20 -2.03 -0.88
CA HIS A 247 -34.41 -1.19 0.04
C HIS A 247 -33.27 -1.98 0.72
N GLY A 248 -32.01 -1.55 0.58
CA GLY A 248 -30.84 -2.17 1.25
C GLY A 248 -29.50 -2.06 0.48
N GLU A 249 -28.44 -2.71 0.98
CA GLU A 249 -27.06 -2.69 0.41
C GLU A 249 -26.87 -3.52 -0.89
N TRP A 250 -27.93 -3.90 -1.59
CA TRP A 250 -27.83 -4.82 -2.74
C TRP A 250 -27.66 -4.08 -4.09
N LEU A 251 -27.91 -2.77 -4.15
CA LEU A 251 -27.58 -1.91 -5.28
C LEU A 251 -26.11 -1.50 -5.16
N ASN A 252 -25.25 -2.10 -5.98
CA ASN A 252 -23.81 -1.82 -6.02
C ASN A 252 -23.48 -1.24 -7.40
N TYR A 253 -22.65 -0.19 -7.45
CA TYR A 253 -22.21 0.43 -8.68
C TYR A 253 -21.56 -0.56 -9.66
N GLU A 254 -20.87 -1.58 -9.15
CA GLU A 254 -20.30 -2.69 -9.94
C GLU A 254 -21.35 -3.42 -10.80
N VAL A 255 -22.61 -3.44 -10.36
CA VAL A 255 -23.70 -4.04 -11.14
C VAL A 255 -23.92 -3.28 -12.44
N PHE A 256 -23.71 -1.96 -12.45
CA PHE A 256 -23.86 -1.11 -13.64
C PHE A 256 -22.64 -1.13 -14.56
N MET A 257 -21.49 -1.59 -14.08
CA MET A 257 -20.28 -1.80 -14.88
C MET A 257 -20.27 -3.15 -15.60
N ALA A 258 -21.17 -4.06 -15.23
CA ALA A 258 -21.26 -5.37 -15.85
C ALA A 258 -21.83 -5.27 -17.28
N SER A 259 -21.43 -6.20 -18.14
CA SER A 259 -21.94 -6.29 -19.52
C SER A 259 -23.45 -6.59 -19.60
N ASN A 260 -24.05 -7.10 -18.53
CA ASN A 260 -25.50 -7.34 -18.44
C ASN A 260 -26.04 -6.99 -17.03
N PRO A 261 -26.28 -5.69 -16.74
CA PRO A 261 -26.67 -5.21 -15.42
C PRO A 261 -28.08 -5.68 -15.02
N ILE A 262 -28.98 -5.87 -15.99
CA ILE A 262 -30.38 -6.23 -15.76
C ILE A 262 -30.49 -7.64 -15.19
N ASP A 263 -29.79 -8.61 -15.79
CA ASP A 263 -29.84 -9.99 -15.34
C ASP A 263 -29.22 -10.16 -13.94
N ILE A 264 -28.15 -9.41 -13.63
CA ILE A 264 -27.53 -9.40 -12.30
C ILE A 264 -28.47 -8.81 -11.24
N LEU A 265 -29.17 -7.71 -11.57
CA LEU A 265 -30.20 -7.14 -10.69
C LEU A 265 -31.33 -8.13 -10.45
N TRP A 266 -31.77 -8.85 -11.48
CA TRP A 266 -32.81 -9.87 -11.39
C TRP A 266 -32.39 -11.08 -10.53
N GLU A 267 -31.16 -11.58 -10.68
CA GLU A 267 -30.65 -12.66 -9.82
C GLU A 267 -30.58 -12.24 -8.35
N ARG A 268 -30.10 -11.02 -8.07
CA ARG A 268 -30.05 -10.46 -6.71
C ARG A 268 -31.45 -10.31 -6.14
N PHE A 269 -32.41 -9.82 -6.92
CA PHE A 269 -33.81 -9.76 -6.54
C PHE A 269 -34.35 -11.13 -6.14
N MET A 270 -34.18 -12.14 -7.01
CA MET A 270 -34.66 -13.50 -6.74
C MET A 270 -34.00 -14.12 -5.51
N LYS A 271 -32.74 -13.77 -5.22
CA LYS A 271 -32.03 -14.21 -4.01
C LYS A 271 -32.61 -13.57 -2.75
N CYS A 272 -32.96 -12.28 -2.78
CA CYS A 272 -33.60 -11.59 -1.66
C CYS A 272 -35.04 -12.06 -1.44
N ALA A 273 -35.82 -12.21 -2.50
CA ALA A 273 -37.19 -12.69 -2.44
C ALA A 273 -37.27 -14.11 -1.85
N ARG A 274 -36.31 -14.98 -2.18
CA ARG A 274 -36.11 -16.31 -1.58
C ARG A 274 -35.70 -16.30 -0.10
N LYS A 275 -35.15 -15.20 0.42
CA LYS A 275 -34.82 -15.05 1.85
C LYS A 275 -36.01 -14.57 2.68
N LEU A 276 -36.88 -13.76 2.09
CA LEU A 276 -38.05 -13.18 2.77
C LEU A 276 -39.19 -14.17 2.97
N LYS A 277 -39.47 -15.05 2.00
CA LYS A 277 -40.29 -16.24 2.24
C LYS A 277 -39.38 -17.37 2.72
N LYS A 278 -39.63 -17.95 3.89
CA LYS A 278 -38.97 -19.21 4.32
C LYS A 278 -39.21 -20.40 3.36
N ASP A 279 -39.97 -20.20 2.29
CA ASP A 279 -40.19 -21.15 1.19
C ASP A 279 -39.19 -20.96 0.04
N LYS A 280 -38.50 -22.05 -0.30
CA LYS A 280 -37.57 -22.13 -1.43
C LYS A 280 -38.25 -22.04 -2.81
N ASN A 281 -39.59 -22.04 -2.87
CA ASN A 281 -40.38 -22.18 -4.10
C ASN A 281 -41.19 -20.91 -4.43
N LEU A 282 -40.54 -19.73 -4.43
CA LEU A 282 -41.18 -18.52 -4.92
C LEU A 282 -41.28 -18.56 -6.45
N SER A 283 -42.42 -19.05 -6.98
CA SER A 283 -42.81 -18.85 -8.37
C SER A 283 -43.39 -17.43 -8.49
N VAL A 284 -42.59 -16.51 -8.99
CA VAL A 284 -43.09 -15.22 -9.50
C VAL A 284 -43.76 -15.53 -10.82
N ASP A 285 -45.03 -15.16 -10.97
CA ASP A 285 -45.77 -15.34 -12.23
C ASP A 285 -45.01 -14.73 -13.42
N ASP A 286 -45.02 -15.41 -14.56
CA ASP A 286 -44.18 -15.03 -15.72
C ASP A 286 -44.56 -13.63 -16.24
N GLU A 287 -45.81 -13.19 -16.04
CA GLU A 287 -46.26 -11.84 -16.38
C GLU A 287 -45.60 -10.77 -15.49
N VAL A 288 -45.48 -11.02 -14.18
CA VAL A 288 -44.81 -10.12 -13.24
C VAL A 288 -43.30 -10.08 -13.51
N LYS A 289 -42.72 -11.21 -13.90
CA LYS A 289 -41.31 -11.34 -14.29
C LYS A 289 -40.99 -10.55 -15.56
N GLU A 290 -41.83 -10.68 -16.60
CA GLU A 290 -41.67 -9.91 -17.84
C GLU A 290 -41.91 -8.41 -17.61
N LYS A 291 -42.84 -8.04 -16.73
CA LYS A 291 -43.08 -6.64 -16.36
C LYS A 291 -41.88 -6.00 -15.66
N ILE A 292 -41.30 -6.70 -14.67
CA ILE A 292 -40.11 -6.22 -13.96
C ILE A 292 -38.90 -6.15 -14.90
N LYS A 293 -38.67 -7.17 -15.74
CA LYS A 293 -37.59 -7.15 -16.75
C LYS A 293 -37.75 -6.03 -17.77
N SER A 294 -38.97 -5.83 -18.28
CA SER A 294 -39.30 -4.73 -19.19
C SER A 294 -39.06 -3.37 -18.52
N ASP A 295 -39.43 -3.21 -17.25
CA ASP A 295 -39.19 -1.96 -16.54
C ASP A 295 -37.69 -1.73 -16.32
N PHE A 296 -36.92 -2.72 -15.89
CA PHE A 296 -35.45 -2.59 -15.82
C PHE A 296 -34.81 -2.32 -17.18
N ALA A 297 -35.32 -2.91 -18.26
CA ALA A 297 -34.86 -2.69 -19.64
C ALA A 297 -35.21 -1.30 -20.20
N ARG A 298 -36.09 -0.54 -19.55
CA ARG A 298 -36.39 0.86 -19.90
C ARG A 298 -35.42 1.87 -19.27
N TYR A 299 -34.68 1.46 -18.25
CA TYR A 299 -33.74 2.31 -17.52
C TYR A 299 -32.23 2.15 -17.80
N PRO A 300 -31.74 1.36 -18.79
CA PRO A 300 -30.31 1.23 -19.07
C PRO A 300 -29.66 2.57 -19.39
N SER A 301 -30.31 3.40 -20.20
CA SER A 301 -29.73 4.67 -20.65
C SER A 301 -29.48 5.66 -19.51
N GLU A 302 -30.32 5.66 -18.48
CA GLU A 302 -30.09 6.52 -17.32
C GLU A 302 -29.05 5.96 -16.35
N LEU A 303 -29.01 4.64 -16.19
CA LEU A 303 -27.94 3.98 -15.44
C LEU A 303 -26.59 4.20 -16.13
N THR A 304 -26.53 4.10 -17.46
CA THR A 304 -25.35 4.40 -18.28
C THR A 304 -24.88 5.83 -18.10
N LYS A 305 -25.77 6.83 -18.08
CA LYS A 305 -25.40 8.24 -17.78
C LYS A 305 -24.78 8.39 -16.39
N CYS A 306 -25.36 7.74 -15.39
CA CYS A 306 -24.77 7.69 -14.05
C CYS A 306 -23.49 6.86 -13.98
N THR A 307 -23.19 6.02 -14.96
CA THR A 307 -21.90 5.34 -15.04
C THR A 307 -20.87 6.24 -15.73
N GLU A 308 -21.23 6.85 -16.86
CA GLU A 308 -20.37 7.76 -17.67
C GLU A 308 -19.91 9.01 -16.90
N GLU A 309 -20.80 9.65 -16.12
CA GLU A 309 -20.43 10.79 -15.25
C GLU A 309 -19.29 10.42 -14.27
N TYR A 310 -19.27 9.16 -13.83
CA TYR A 310 -18.33 8.66 -12.84
C TYR A 310 -17.08 8.06 -13.48
N ASP A 311 -17.22 7.38 -14.61
CA ASP A 311 -16.09 6.91 -15.42
C ASP A 311 -15.20 8.07 -15.85
N LEU A 312 -15.76 9.25 -16.19
CA LEU A 312 -14.96 10.46 -16.45
C LEU A 312 -14.19 10.94 -15.20
N PHE A 313 -14.78 10.86 -14.01
CA PHE A 313 -14.12 11.17 -12.74
C PHE A 313 -12.98 10.19 -12.44
N PHE A 314 -13.17 8.90 -12.73
CA PHE A 314 -12.14 7.87 -12.59
C PHE A 314 -11.08 7.92 -13.70
N THR A 315 -11.44 8.33 -14.90
CA THR A 315 -10.53 8.49 -16.04
C THR A 315 -9.62 9.71 -15.86
N ASN A 316 -10.07 10.75 -15.16
CA ASN A 316 -9.19 11.87 -14.76
C ASN A 316 -8.04 11.44 -13.82
N TRP A 317 -8.15 10.29 -13.16
CA TRP A 317 -7.03 9.67 -12.43
C TRP A 317 -6.05 8.94 -13.39
N SER A 318 -6.58 8.31 -14.44
CA SER A 318 -5.82 7.61 -15.49
C SER A 318 -5.15 8.53 -16.51
N ILE A 319 -5.71 9.72 -16.78
CA ILE A 319 -5.16 10.71 -17.71
C ILE A 319 -3.81 11.23 -17.22
N ILE A 320 -3.58 11.34 -15.90
CA ILE A 320 -2.26 11.70 -15.35
C ILE A 320 -1.22 10.59 -15.57
N CYS A 321 -1.62 9.32 -15.50
CA CYS A 321 -0.74 8.17 -15.80
C CYS A 321 -0.52 7.99 -17.32
N ALA A 322 -1.53 8.26 -18.15
CA ALA A 322 -1.44 8.20 -19.61
C ALA A 322 -0.61 9.35 -20.18
N ILE A 323 -0.71 10.57 -19.63
CA ILE A 323 0.12 11.72 -20.01
C ILE A 323 1.61 11.45 -19.72
N LYS A 324 1.95 10.71 -18.66
CA LYS A 324 3.33 10.24 -18.41
C LYS A 324 3.81 9.17 -19.41
N SER A 325 2.92 8.38 -20.00
CA SER A 325 3.30 7.44 -21.08
C SER A 325 3.40 8.10 -22.46
N ILE A 326 2.78 9.27 -22.65
CA ILE A 326 2.75 10.00 -23.92
C ILE A 326 4.02 10.87 -24.07
N TRP A 327 4.65 11.33 -22.99
CA TRP A 327 5.91 12.11 -22.99
C TRP A 327 6.89 11.50 -21.95
N GLY A 328 7.95 10.72 -22.24
CA GLY A 328 8.68 10.24 -23.43
C GLY A 328 9.73 9.16 -22.95
N PRO A 329 10.82 8.77 -23.67
CA PRO A 329 11.38 9.32 -24.91
C PRO A 329 11.57 8.27 -26.04
N ALA A 330 11.46 8.69 -27.30
CA ALA A 330 12.11 7.99 -28.41
C ALA A 330 12.54 8.98 -29.48
N GLN A 331 13.86 9.22 -29.55
CA GLN A 331 14.48 9.70 -30.78
C GLN A 331 14.33 8.62 -31.85
N GLN A 332 13.83 8.99 -33.03
CA GLN A 332 14.32 8.46 -34.30
C GLN A 332 14.17 9.54 -35.37
N LYS A 333 15.31 9.93 -35.93
CA LYS A 333 15.43 10.76 -37.14
C LYS A 333 14.57 10.18 -38.27
N PRO A 334 14.05 11.03 -39.17
CA PRO A 334 13.96 10.68 -40.58
C PRO A 334 14.93 11.55 -41.38
N GLY A 335 15.77 10.88 -42.17
CA GLY A 335 16.49 11.52 -43.26
C GLY A 335 15.52 12.06 -44.30
N LEU A 336 15.82 13.26 -44.79
CA LEU A 336 15.38 13.75 -46.09
C LEU A 336 16.65 14.04 -46.88
N GLY A 337 16.82 13.31 -47.98
CA GLY A 337 17.83 13.54 -49.00
C GLY A 337 17.58 14.82 -49.81
N PRO A 338 18.45 15.13 -50.78
CA PRO A 338 18.82 16.50 -51.15
C PRO A 338 18.11 17.00 -52.42
N ILE A 339 17.62 18.24 -52.42
CA ILE A 339 17.25 19.08 -53.59
C ILE A 339 17.16 20.52 -53.01
N THR A 340 17.85 21.59 -53.39
CA THR A 340 18.75 22.03 -54.49
C THR A 340 19.64 23.13 -53.93
#